data_AF-A0A5M3N3N9-F1
#
_entry.id   AF-A0A5M3N3N9-F1
#
_cell.length_a   1.000
_cell.length_b   1.000
_cell.length_c   1.000
_cell.angle_alpha   90.00
_cell.angle_beta   90.00
_cell.angle_gamma   90.00
#
_symmetry.space_group_name_H-M   'P 1'
#
loop_
_entity.id
_entity.type
_entity.pdbx_description
1 polymer ?
#
loop_
_entity_poly.entity_id
_entity_poly.type
_entity_poly.pdbx_seq_one_letter_code
_entity_poly.pdbx_strand_id
1 'polypeptide(L)'
;MGKTMFEDIRDEQVALGLDPWAPFADNAEWELASWLFKRVGKTAIDDFLKLPIVRPFVNAHARERLGTSYKSAYLLFKQIDQLPRGADWKLKRIEVRGKETDEEGNTLTEDLELWYRDPVECIKTLLANPTLKDSMAYEPEHVYDDKEAKVRRYDEMWTGDWWWETQVRRVPPLYDFELNELLAFQGRLPEGAVVAPVILASDKTALSQFSGNKTAWPVYMTLGNISKDVRRQASSGATILLGYLPVAKLGGLESYRLFHHCMNIILEPLINAGTDGISLTCPDGIIRHLFPILAA
;
A
#
# COMPACT_ATOMS: atom_id res chain seq x y z
N MET A 1 6.80 -13.74 21.10
CA MET A 1 6.64 -13.69 19.63
C MET A 1 5.18 -13.38 19.37
N GLY A 2 4.91 -12.30 18.64
CA GLY A 2 3.54 -11.96 18.23
C GLY A 2 3.14 -12.74 16.98
N LYS A 3 1.85 -12.71 16.65
CA LYS A 3 1.33 -13.19 15.36
C LYS A 3 1.19 -12.02 14.41
N THR A 4 1.54 -12.25 13.15
CA THR A 4 1.36 -11.29 12.04
C THR A 4 -0.07 -11.33 11.53
N MET A 5 -0.49 -10.27 10.83
CA MET A 5 -1.80 -10.20 10.16
C MET A 5 -2.06 -11.41 9.26
N PHE A 6 -1.05 -11.91 8.56
CA PHE A 6 -1.20 -13.07 7.67
C PHE A 6 -1.32 -14.39 8.42
N GLU A 7 -0.69 -14.51 9.59
CA GLU A 7 -0.85 -15.66 10.48
C GLU A 7 -2.24 -15.67 11.11
N ASP A 8 -2.75 -14.51 11.53
CA ASP A 8 -4.12 -14.39 12.06
C ASP A 8 -5.17 -14.78 11.00
N ILE A 9 -5.01 -14.29 9.76
CA ILE A 9 -5.87 -14.69 8.63
C ILE A 9 -5.82 -16.21 8.41
N ARG A 10 -4.63 -16.81 8.49
CA ARG A 10 -4.46 -18.26 8.33
C ARG A 10 -5.12 -19.04 9.48
N ASP A 11 -4.98 -18.56 10.70
CA ASP A 11 -5.60 -19.18 11.87
C ASP A 11 -7.12 -19.10 11.80
N GLU A 12 -7.69 -17.99 11.31
CA GLU A 12 -9.12 -17.87 11.05
C GLU A 12 -9.60 -18.89 10.00
N GLN A 13 -8.86 -19.05 8.90
CA GLN A 13 -9.17 -20.07 7.89
C GLN A 13 -9.15 -21.48 8.48
N VAL A 14 -8.13 -21.81 9.28
CA VAL A 14 -8.01 -23.11 9.96
C VAL A 14 -9.15 -23.31 10.96
N ALA A 15 -9.51 -22.27 11.73
CA ALA A 15 -10.61 -22.33 12.69
C ALA A 15 -11.97 -22.56 12.01
N LEU A 16 -12.16 -22.03 10.79
CA LEU A 16 -13.33 -22.28 9.96
C LEU A 16 -13.29 -23.65 9.25
N GLY A 17 -12.21 -24.42 9.41
CA GLY A 17 -12.01 -25.71 8.73
C GLY A 17 -11.85 -25.58 7.22
N LEU A 18 -11.43 -24.41 6.75
CA LEU A 18 -11.21 -24.15 5.32
C LEU A 18 -9.85 -24.71 4.88
N ASP A 19 -9.79 -25.17 3.63
CA ASP A 19 -8.54 -25.55 2.99
C ASP A 19 -7.63 -24.31 2.81
N PRO A 20 -6.29 -24.43 2.85
CA PRO A 20 -5.37 -23.32 2.58
C PRO A 20 -5.60 -22.61 1.24
N TRP A 21 -6.22 -23.28 0.27
CA TRP A 21 -6.55 -22.74 -1.04
C TRP A 21 -7.96 -22.16 -1.13
N ALA A 22 -8.76 -22.20 -0.05
CA ALA A 22 -10.09 -21.62 -0.03
C ALA A 22 -10.05 -20.13 -0.47
N PRO A 23 -11.02 -19.67 -1.28
CA PRO A 23 -12.27 -20.33 -1.66
C PRO A 23 -12.17 -21.27 -2.87
N PHE A 24 -10.96 -21.59 -3.33
CA PHE A 24 -10.71 -22.56 -4.39
C PHE A 24 -10.65 -23.98 -3.83
N ALA A 25 -10.91 -24.96 -4.68
CA ALA A 25 -10.95 -26.37 -4.30
C ALA A 25 -9.56 -26.93 -3.92
N ASP A 26 -8.51 -26.50 -4.64
CA ASP A 26 -7.13 -26.93 -4.44
C ASP A 26 -6.11 -25.94 -5.07
N ASN A 27 -4.82 -26.26 -4.95
CA ASN A 27 -3.73 -25.48 -5.54
C ASN A 27 -3.86 -25.35 -7.07
N ALA A 28 -4.24 -26.43 -7.77
CA ALA A 28 -4.29 -26.42 -9.23
C ALA A 28 -5.40 -25.48 -9.74
N GLU A 29 -6.54 -25.47 -9.07
CA GLU A 29 -7.63 -24.53 -9.34
C GLU A 29 -7.25 -23.08 -9.04
N TRP A 30 -6.53 -22.84 -7.94
CA TRP A 30 -6.01 -21.50 -7.60
C TRP A 30 -4.99 -21.02 -8.63
N GLU A 31 -4.07 -21.88 -9.09
CA GLU A 31 -3.08 -21.54 -10.12
C GLU A 31 -3.76 -21.14 -11.44
N LEU A 32 -4.80 -21.88 -11.85
CA LEU A 32 -5.61 -21.52 -13.02
C LEU A 32 -6.32 -20.18 -12.81
N ALA A 33 -6.97 -19.97 -11.66
CA ALA A 33 -7.66 -18.73 -11.34
C ALA A 33 -6.72 -17.52 -11.40
N SER A 34 -5.53 -17.66 -10.79
CA SER A 34 -4.45 -16.67 -10.78
C SER A 34 -3.97 -16.35 -12.20
N TRP A 35 -3.77 -17.37 -13.04
CA TRP A 35 -3.37 -17.18 -14.43
C TRP A 35 -4.44 -16.49 -15.27
N LEU A 36 -5.71 -16.94 -15.18
CA LEU A 36 -6.84 -16.34 -15.88
C LEU A 36 -7.00 -14.87 -15.52
N PHE A 37 -6.99 -14.55 -14.23
CA PHE A 37 -7.12 -13.18 -13.75
C PHE A 37 -5.99 -12.27 -14.23
N LYS A 38 -4.73 -12.76 -14.23
CA LYS A 38 -3.56 -11.96 -14.60
C LYS A 38 -3.39 -11.77 -16.11
N ARG A 39 -3.91 -12.68 -16.94
CA ARG A 39 -3.54 -12.75 -18.37
C ARG A 39 -4.70 -12.71 -19.34
N VAL A 40 -5.94 -12.94 -18.91
CA VAL A 40 -7.08 -13.15 -19.81
C VAL A 40 -8.17 -12.11 -19.55
N GLY A 41 -8.67 -11.48 -20.62
CA GLY A 41 -9.78 -10.53 -20.51
C GLY A 41 -11.08 -11.22 -20.08
N LYS A 42 -11.95 -10.49 -19.37
CA LYS A 42 -13.19 -11.03 -18.78
C LYS A 42 -14.05 -11.84 -19.76
N THR A 43 -14.25 -11.35 -20.98
CA THR A 43 -15.04 -12.06 -22.01
C THR A 43 -14.38 -13.40 -22.40
N ALA A 44 -13.06 -13.41 -22.61
CA ALA A 44 -12.33 -14.61 -22.98
C ALA A 44 -12.26 -15.64 -21.83
N ILE A 45 -12.21 -15.20 -20.57
CA ILE A 45 -12.38 -16.08 -19.40
C ILE A 45 -13.74 -16.78 -19.48
N ASP A 46 -14.78 -16.00 -19.76
CA ASP A 46 -16.16 -16.49 -19.81
C ASP A 46 -16.36 -17.54 -20.92
N ASP A 47 -15.72 -17.33 -22.08
CA ASP A 47 -15.72 -18.27 -23.19
C ASP A 47 -14.89 -19.52 -22.88
N PHE A 48 -13.72 -19.37 -22.26
CA PHE A 48 -12.89 -20.48 -21.79
C PHE A 48 -13.66 -21.41 -20.84
N LEU A 49 -14.37 -20.84 -19.85
CA LEU A 49 -15.16 -21.60 -18.87
C LEU A 49 -16.41 -22.27 -19.48
N LYS A 50 -16.81 -21.87 -20.70
CA LYS A 50 -17.90 -22.51 -21.47
C LYS A 50 -17.40 -23.69 -22.30
N LEU A 51 -16.09 -23.85 -22.51
CA LEU A 51 -15.55 -24.94 -23.31
C LEU A 51 -15.95 -26.30 -22.72
N PRO A 52 -16.33 -27.29 -23.56
CA PRO A 52 -16.75 -28.60 -23.10
C PRO A 52 -15.71 -29.26 -22.18
N ILE A 53 -14.42 -29.10 -22.47
CA ILE A 53 -13.33 -29.71 -21.69
C ILE A 53 -13.21 -29.15 -20.25
N VAL A 54 -13.76 -27.96 -19.97
CA VAL A 54 -13.67 -27.30 -18.66
C VAL A 54 -14.90 -27.58 -17.79
N ARG A 55 -16.08 -27.73 -18.38
CA ARG A 55 -17.33 -27.98 -17.64
C ARG A 55 -17.45 -29.45 -17.17
N PRO A 56 -17.82 -29.70 -15.90
CA PRO A 56 -18.17 -31.04 -15.44
C PRO A 56 -19.48 -31.53 -16.08
N PHE A 57 -19.59 -32.84 -16.33
CA PHE A 57 -20.75 -33.44 -17.01
C PHE A 57 -21.81 -33.97 -16.04
N VAL A 58 -23.03 -34.09 -16.57
CA VAL A 58 -24.21 -34.76 -16.00
C VAL A 58 -24.24 -36.27 -16.35
N ASN A 59 -23.34 -36.76 -17.24
CA ASN A 59 -23.39 -38.12 -17.80
C ASN A 59 -22.05 -38.87 -17.69
N ALA A 60 -22.13 -40.16 -17.37
CA ALA A 60 -21.10 -40.97 -16.71
C ALA A 60 -19.92 -41.51 -17.56
N HIS A 61 -19.65 -41.04 -18.79
CA HIS A 61 -18.78 -41.77 -19.75
C HIS A 61 -17.64 -40.95 -20.39
N ALA A 62 -17.21 -39.83 -19.82
CA ALA A 62 -16.08 -39.05 -20.34
C ALA A 62 -14.90 -38.94 -19.36
N ARG A 63 -13.67 -39.03 -19.89
CA ARG A 63 -12.37 -38.84 -19.21
C ARG A 63 -12.37 -37.61 -18.29
N GLU A 64 -11.61 -37.67 -17.18
CA GLU A 64 -11.45 -36.58 -16.20
C GLU A 64 -11.28 -35.22 -16.88
N ARG A 65 -12.18 -34.29 -16.54
CA ARG A 65 -12.16 -32.89 -17.00
C ARG A 65 -11.83 -31.97 -15.83
N LEU A 66 -11.40 -30.75 -16.15
CA LEU A 66 -10.81 -29.82 -15.18
C LEU A 66 -11.77 -29.41 -14.05
N GLY A 67 -13.08 -29.29 -14.32
CA GLY A 67 -14.10 -29.29 -13.28
C GLY A 67 -14.10 -28.12 -12.29
N THR A 68 -13.81 -26.88 -12.73
CA THR A 68 -13.63 -25.71 -11.83
C THR A 68 -14.84 -25.34 -10.96
N SER A 69 -14.66 -24.88 -9.73
CA SER A 69 -15.69 -24.36 -8.83
C SER A 69 -16.41 -23.12 -9.39
N TYR A 70 -15.71 -22.29 -10.17
CA TYR A 70 -16.26 -21.16 -10.92
C TYR A 70 -16.69 -21.54 -12.33
N LYS A 71 -17.97 -21.29 -12.67
CA LYS A 71 -18.55 -21.61 -14.00
C LYS A 71 -18.65 -20.43 -14.97
N SER A 72 -18.29 -19.25 -14.49
CA SER A 72 -18.28 -18.00 -15.26
C SER A 72 -17.21 -17.07 -14.69
N ALA A 73 -16.81 -16.09 -15.48
CA ALA A 73 -15.93 -15.02 -15.02
C ALA A 73 -16.54 -14.34 -13.81
N TYR A 74 -17.86 -14.09 -13.79
CA TYR A 74 -18.54 -13.51 -12.64
C TYR A 74 -18.33 -14.30 -11.34
N LEU A 75 -18.48 -15.64 -11.39
CA LEU A 75 -18.27 -16.48 -10.20
C LEU A 75 -16.79 -16.52 -9.78
N LEU A 76 -15.87 -16.54 -10.75
CA LEU A 76 -14.44 -16.42 -10.48
C LEU A 76 -14.12 -15.13 -9.75
N PHE A 77 -14.58 -13.98 -10.24
CA PHE A 77 -14.37 -12.68 -9.57
C PHE A 77 -15.02 -12.66 -8.18
N LYS A 78 -16.21 -13.25 -8.01
CA LYS A 78 -16.87 -13.37 -6.70
C LYS A 78 -16.06 -14.21 -5.70
N GLN A 79 -15.32 -15.22 -6.15
CA GLN A 79 -14.39 -15.97 -5.30
C GLN A 79 -13.13 -15.17 -5.01
N ILE A 80 -12.55 -14.49 -6.01
CA ILE A 80 -11.40 -13.60 -5.81
C ILE A 80 -11.72 -12.51 -4.80
N ASP A 81 -12.94 -11.97 -4.82
CA ASP A 81 -13.40 -10.96 -3.87
C ASP A 81 -13.50 -11.47 -2.42
N GLN A 82 -13.54 -12.79 -2.19
CA GLN A 82 -13.52 -13.39 -0.85
C GLN A 82 -12.10 -13.53 -0.29
N LEU A 83 -11.07 -13.39 -1.14
CA LEU A 83 -9.69 -13.45 -0.67
C LEU A 83 -9.41 -12.29 0.30
N PRO A 84 -8.55 -12.51 1.30
CA PRO A 84 -8.13 -11.45 2.21
C PRO A 84 -7.60 -10.26 1.42
N ARG A 85 -8.13 -9.07 1.74
CA ARG A 85 -7.74 -7.82 1.08
C ARG A 85 -6.91 -6.98 2.05
N GLY A 86 -6.05 -6.14 1.49
CA GLY A 86 -5.41 -5.07 2.26
C GLY A 86 -6.40 -3.94 2.54
N ALA A 87 -5.88 -2.73 2.77
CA ALA A 87 -6.70 -1.55 3.03
C ALA A 87 -7.80 -1.32 1.96
N ASP A 88 -9.03 -1.07 2.43
CA ASP A 88 -10.18 -0.78 1.60
C ASP A 88 -10.10 0.58 0.92
N TRP A 89 -10.78 0.69 -0.23
CA TRP A 89 -10.93 1.94 -0.97
C TRP A 89 -12.00 2.84 -0.35
N LYS A 90 -11.64 4.10 -0.14
CA LYS A 90 -12.49 5.20 0.28
C LYS A 90 -12.73 6.15 -0.90
N LEU A 91 -13.96 6.63 -1.06
CA LEU A 91 -14.33 7.65 -2.04
C LEU A 91 -14.71 8.93 -1.29
N LYS A 92 -14.09 10.05 -1.65
CA LYS A 92 -14.47 11.39 -1.19
C LYS A 92 -14.75 12.29 -2.39
N ARG A 93 -15.88 12.98 -2.36
CA ARG A 93 -16.22 13.99 -3.38
C ARG A 93 -15.63 15.34 -2.98
N ILE A 94 -15.05 16.04 -3.94
CA ILE A 94 -14.39 17.34 -3.77
C ILE A 94 -15.04 18.32 -4.75
N GLU A 95 -15.62 19.39 -4.21
CA GLU A 95 -16.13 20.51 -5.00
C GLU A 95 -15.00 21.51 -5.22
N VAL A 96 -14.68 21.81 -6.49
CA VAL A 96 -13.70 22.84 -6.87
C VAL A 96 -14.44 24.01 -7.49
N ARG A 97 -14.25 25.20 -6.93
CA ARG A 97 -14.81 26.45 -7.47
C ARG A 97 -13.85 27.07 -8.47
N GLY A 98 -14.29 27.21 -9.72
CA GLY A 98 -13.54 27.84 -10.79
C GLY A 98 -13.42 29.35 -10.64
N LYS A 99 -12.69 29.98 -11.56
CA LYS A 99 -12.61 31.46 -11.64
C LYS A 99 -13.60 32.05 -12.64
N GLU A 100 -14.14 31.22 -13.53
CA GLU A 100 -15.12 31.61 -14.53
C GLU A 100 -16.52 31.63 -13.89
N THR A 101 -17.29 32.64 -14.25
CA THR A 101 -18.70 32.76 -13.90
C THR A 101 -19.56 32.39 -15.11
N ASP A 102 -20.70 31.75 -14.87
CA ASP A 102 -21.72 31.56 -15.90
C ASP A 102 -22.37 32.90 -16.32
N GLU A 103 -23.29 32.83 -17.29
CA GLU A 103 -24.04 33.99 -17.79
C GLU A 103 -24.91 34.67 -16.70
N GLU A 104 -25.15 33.99 -15.58
CA GLU A 104 -25.93 34.47 -14.43
C GLU A 104 -25.04 35.04 -13.31
N GLY A 105 -23.71 34.99 -13.47
CA GLY A 105 -22.74 35.48 -12.50
C GLY A 105 -22.37 34.48 -11.39
N ASN A 106 -22.83 33.23 -11.46
CA ASN A 106 -22.45 32.18 -10.52
C ASN A 106 -21.10 31.58 -10.89
N THR A 107 -20.25 31.33 -9.89
CA THR A 107 -18.96 30.69 -10.09
C THR A 107 -19.16 29.24 -10.54
N LEU A 108 -18.54 28.83 -11.66
CA LEU A 108 -18.60 27.45 -12.14
C LEU A 108 -17.96 26.50 -11.12
N THR A 109 -18.64 25.41 -10.77
CA THR A 109 -18.15 24.38 -9.85
C THR A 109 -17.91 23.05 -10.56
N GLU A 110 -16.84 22.36 -10.20
CA GLU A 110 -16.50 21.03 -10.71
C GLU A 110 -16.46 20.03 -9.55
N ASP A 111 -17.27 18.96 -9.65
CA ASP A 111 -17.26 17.85 -8.69
C ASP A 111 -16.26 16.78 -9.12
N LEU A 112 -15.31 16.51 -8.24
CA LEU A 112 -14.23 15.56 -8.46
C LEU A 112 -14.29 14.39 -7.47
N GLU A 113 -13.88 13.21 -7.91
CA GLU A 113 -13.82 12.01 -7.10
C GLU A 113 -12.37 11.71 -6.68
N LEU A 114 -12.11 11.75 -5.38
CA LEU A 114 -10.87 11.28 -4.77
C LEU A 114 -11.06 9.85 -4.28
N TRP A 115 -10.37 8.90 -4.92
CA TRP A 115 -10.30 7.51 -4.49
C TRP A 115 -8.99 7.28 -3.76
N TYR A 116 -9.02 6.77 -2.53
CA TYR A 116 -7.81 6.57 -1.73
C TYR A 116 -7.98 5.44 -0.72
N ARG A 117 -6.87 4.99 -0.16
CA ARG A 117 -6.81 3.98 0.90
C ARG A 117 -6.26 4.60 2.17
N ASP A 118 -6.54 3.95 3.29
CA ASP A 118 -5.93 4.34 4.56
C ASP A 118 -4.42 4.05 4.53
N PRO A 119 -3.54 5.07 4.62
CA PRO A 119 -2.11 4.84 4.58
C PRO A 119 -1.60 4.01 5.76
N VAL A 120 -2.24 4.10 6.93
CA VAL A 120 -1.84 3.32 8.12
C VAL A 120 -2.09 1.83 7.89
N GLU A 121 -3.25 1.48 7.34
CA GLU A 121 -3.56 0.08 6.99
C GLU A 121 -2.66 -0.45 5.86
N CYS A 122 -2.29 0.41 4.91
CA CYS A 122 -1.32 0.06 3.88
C CYS A 122 0.09 -0.18 4.46
N ILE A 123 0.53 0.61 5.45
CA ILE A 123 1.78 0.40 6.18
C ILE A 123 1.75 -0.94 6.92
N LYS A 124 0.66 -1.23 7.65
CA LYS A 124 0.47 -2.50 8.34
C LYS A 124 0.56 -3.69 7.37
N THR A 125 -0.05 -3.56 6.20
CA THR A 125 0.01 -4.59 5.15
C THR A 125 1.45 -4.85 4.68
N LEU A 126 2.23 -3.78 4.41
CA LEU A 126 3.62 -3.91 4.01
C LEU A 126 4.47 -4.54 5.11
N LEU A 127 4.36 -4.05 6.34
CA LEU A 127 5.16 -4.50 7.48
C LEU A 127 4.72 -5.86 8.05
N ALA A 128 3.56 -6.37 7.69
CA ALA A 128 3.15 -7.73 8.04
C ALA A 128 3.53 -8.77 6.97
N ASN A 129 3.96 -8.34 5.77
CA ASN A 129 4.14 -9.25 4.64
C ASN A 129 5.34 -10.20 4.86
N PRO A 130 5.11 -11.53 4.97
CA PRO A 130 6.18 -12.51 5.19
C PRO A 130 7.19 -12.57 4.05
N THR A 131 6.81 -12.21 2.82
CA THR A 131 7.73 -12.25 1.66
C THR A 131 8.80 -11.16 1.71
N LEU A 132 8.65 -10.16 2.58
CA LEU A 132 9.58 -9.04 2.74
C LEU A 132 10.50 -9.20 3.95
N LYS A 133 10.34 -10.27 4.74
CA LYS A 133 11.04 -10.49 6.01
C LYS A 133 12.55 -10.28 5.93
N ASP A 134 13.20 -10.90 4.94
CA ASP A 134 14.67 -10.90 4.80
C ASP A 134 15.18 -9.63 4.09
N SER A 135 14.31 -8.65 3.86
CA SER A 135 14.62 -7.42 3.13
C SER A 135 14.17 -6.17 3.88
N MET A 136 13.92 -6.29 5.20
CA MET A 136 13.54 -5.19 6.07
C MET A 136 14.64 -4.83 7.07
N ALA A 137 14.80 -3.53 7.31
CA ALA A 137 15.56 -2.98 8.42
C ALA A 137 14.64 -2.21 9.38
N TYR A 138 14.99 -2.26 10.67
CA TYR A 138 14.23 -1.63 11.76
C TYR A 138 15.09 -0.68 12.61
N GLU A 139 16.38 -0.60 12.32
CA GLU A 139 17.34 0.18 13.08
C GLU A 139 18.26 0.91 12.10
N PRO A 140 18.64 2.16 12.38
CA PRO A 140 19.62 2.86 11.58
C PRO A 140 21.00 2.27 11.82
N GLU A 141 21.84 2.27 10.79
CA GLU A 141 23.17 1.67 10.86
C GLU A 141 24.24 2.58 10.24
N HIS A 142 25.43 2.51 10.81
CA HIS A 142 26.59 3.19 10.28
C HIS A 142 27.51 2.27 9.47
N VAL A 143 27.33 2.20 8.13
CA VAL A 143 28.23 1.52 7.17
C VAL A 143 29.38 2.40 6.66
N TYR A 144 30.60 1.85 6.60
CA TYR A 144 31.80 2.51 6.09
C TYR A 144 32.53 1.64 5.05
N ASP A 145 33.20 2.28 4.08
CA ASP A 145 33.96 1.60 3.02
C ASP A 145 35.37 1.19 3.43
N ASP A 146 35.86 1.75 4.54
CA ASP A 146 37.21 1.55 5.04
C ASP A 146 37.21 1.04 6.50
N LYS A 147 38.30 0.37 6.87
CA LYS A 147 38.49 -0.16 8.23
C LYS A 147 38.66 0.92 9.30
N GLU A 148 39.01 2.15 8.90
CA GLU A 148 39.22 3.27 9.81
C GLU A 148 37.93 4.10 10.03
N ALA A 149 36.81 3.70 9.40
CA ALA A 149 35.52 4.36 9.48
C ALA A 149 35.55 5.85 9.08
N LYS A 150 36.34 6.20 8.05
CA LYS A 150 36.48 7.58 7.56
C LYS A 150 35.59 7.89 6.36
N VAL A 151 35.26 6.88 5.56
CA VAL A 151 34.48 7.00 4.32
C VAL A 151 33.12 6.37 4.53
N ARG A 152 32.14 7.24 4.72
CA ARG A 152 30.74 6.89 4.98
C ARG A 152 30.07 6.37 3.71
N ARG A 153 29.37 5.24 3.80
CA ARG A 153 28.51 4.71 2.73
C ARG A 153 27.04 5.01 3.04
N TYR A 154 26.36 5.63 2.08
CA TYR A 154 24.92 5.87 2.10
C TYR A 154 24.28 5.16 0.92
N ASP A 155 23.63 4.03 1.17
CA ASP A 155 23.05 3.21 0.11
C ASP A 155 21.60 2.79 0.38
N GLU A 156 21.17 2.75 1.63
CA GLU A 156 19.80 2.48 2.07
C GLU A 156 19.29 3.55 3.03
N MET A 157 17.96 3.64 3.24
CA MET A 157 17.41 4.67 4.11
C MET A 157 17.93 4.60 5.54
N TRP A 158 18.13 3.38 6.07
CA TRP A 158 18.65 3.16 7.42
C TRP A 158 20.14 3.49 7.55
N THR A 159 20.87 3.65 6.45
CA THR A 159 22.25 4.16 6.47
C THR A 159 22.32 5.69 6.50
N GLY A 160 21.20 6.37 6.23
CA GLY A 160 21.09 7.82 6.18
C GLY A 160 21.08 8.47 7.56
N ASP A 161 21.73 9.62 7.67
CA ASP A 161 21.78 10.40 8.91
C ASP A 161 20.37 10.78 9.38
N TRP A 162 19.44 11.03 8.46
CA TRP A 162 18.05 11.35 8.80
C TRP A 162 17.39 10.28 9.68
N TRP A 163 17.56 8.99 9.39
CA TRP A 163 16.96 7.93 10.21
C TRP A 163 17.65 7.90 11.58
N TRP A 164 18.98 7.98 11.60
CA TRP A 164 19.74 8.04 12.85
C TRP A 164 19.32 9.21 13.74
N GLU A 165 19.15 10.40 13.16
CA GLU A 165 18.72 11.60 13.86
C GLU A 165 17.30 11.49 14.39
N THR A 166 16.41 10.85 13.64
CA THR A 166 15.00 10.66 13.99
C THR A 166 14.80 9.60 15.08
N GLN A 167 15.55 8.49 15.02
CA GLN A 167 15.37 7.35 15.93
C GLN A 167 16.33 7.33 17.13
N VAL A 168 17.59 7.74 16.94
CA VAL A 168 18.68 7.48 17.91
C VAL A 168 19.21 8.76 18.56
N ARG A 169 19.30 9.88 17.84
CA ARG A 169 20.07 11.02 18.33
C ARG A 169 19.42 11.72 19.53
N ARG A 170 19.92 11.40 20.72
CA ARG A 170 19.89 12.30 21.89
C ARG A 170 20.66 13.57 21.51
N VAL A 171 20.01 14.72 21.45
CA VAL A 171 20.74 16.00 21.38
C VAL A 171 21.60 16.09 22.64
N PRO A 172 22.94 16.28 22.56
CA PRO A 172 23.74 16.60 23.73
C PRO A 172 23.22 17.91 24.32
N PRO A 173 23.18 18.09 25.65
CA PRO A 173 22.77 19.35 26.24
C PRO A 173 23.79 20.43 25.87
N LEU A 174 23.48 21.22 24.84
CA LEU A 174 24.18 22.45 24.55
C LEU A 174 23.23 23.59 24.85
N TYR A 175 23.38 24.11 26.07
CA TYR A 175 22.82 25.34 26.63
C TYR A 175 21.30 25.40 26.85
N ASP A 176 20.98 25.83 28.07
CA ASP A 176 19.69 26.14 28.71
C ASP A 176 18.58 25.06 28.76
N PHE A 177 18.17 24.81 30.00
CA PHE A 177 17.26 23.76 30.45
C PHE A 177 15.79 24.01 30.03
N GLU A 178 15.38 25.27 29.87
CA GLU A 178 13.98 25.64 29.57
C GLU A 178 13.60 25.54 28.08
N LEU A 179 14.55 25.64 27.13
CA LEU A 179 14.26 25.46 25.70
C LEU A 179 14.32 23.98 25.26
N ASN A 180 15.01 23.15 26.04
CA ASN A 180 15.15 21.72 25.76
C ASN A 180 13.86 20.93 25.99
N GLU A 181 12.96 21.33 26.91
CA GLU A 181 11.67 20.67 27.09
C GLU A 181 10.72 20.92 25.91
N LEU A 182 10.75 22.12 25.32
CA LEU A 182 9.96 22.50 24.14
C LEU A 182 10.50 21.89 22.83
N LEU A 183 11.83 21.77 22.68
CA LEU A 183 12.44 21.14 21.50
C LEU A 183 12.53 19.61 21.59
N ALA A 184 12.61 19.03 22.80
CA ALA A 184 12.52 17.58 22.99
C ALA A 184 11.14 17.03 22.64
N PHE A 185 10.10 17.89 22.67
CA PHE A 185 8.72 17.54 22.31
C PHE A 185 8.49 17.43 20.79
N GLN A 186 9.41 17.92 19.95
CA GLN A 186 9.18 18.04 18.50
C GLN A 186 9.96 17.08 17.59
N GLY A 187 10.69 16.08 18.10
CA GLY A 187 11.40 15.18 17.18
C GLY A 187 12.13 13.97 17.75
N ARG A 188 11.81 13.52 18.97
CA ARG A 188 12.43 12.31 19.54
C ARG A 188 11.41 11.20 19.68
N LEU A 189 11.72 10.05 19.10
CA LEU A 189 10.94 8.86 19.35
C LEU A 189 11.30 8.24 20.72
N PRO A 190 10.34 7.56 21.38
CA PRO A 190 10.61 6.83 22.62
C PRO A 190 11.73 5.79 22.47
N GLU A 191 12.36 5.42 23.58
CA GLU A 191 13.33 4.33 23.57
C GLU A 191 12.68 3.02 23.10
N GLY A 192 13.34 2.31 22.19
CA GLY A 192 12.80 1.10 21.56
C GLY A 192 11.82 1.34 20.40
N ALA A 193 11.55 2.59 20.05
CA ALA A 193 10.75 2.94 18.89
C ALA A 193 11.49 2.65 17.57
N VAL A 194 10.71 2.33 16.53
CA VAL A 194 11.22 2.08 15.18
C VAL A 194 10.59 3.06 14.21
N VAL A 195 11.40 3.73 13.41
CA VAL A 195 10.89 4.58 12.32
C VAL A 195 10.38 3.69 11.18
N ALA A 196 9.22 4.06 10.63
CA ALA A 196 8.74 3.55 9.36
C ALA A 196 8.76 4.68 8.33
N PRO A 197 9.86 4.88 7.57
CA PRO A 197 9.95 5.99 6.64
C PRO A 197 8.96 5.76 5.49
N VAL A 198 7.96 6.63 5.36
CA VAL A 198 6.96 6.56 4.29
C VAL A 198 7.50 7.30 3.07
N ILE A 199 7.54 6.61 1.94
CA ILE A 199 7.98 7.17 0.67
C ILE A 199 6.79 7.17 -0.28
N LEU A 200 6.46 8.34 -0.83
CA LEU A 200 5.38 8.53 -1.78
C LEU A 200 5.94 8.80 -3.17
N ALA A 201 5.27 8.25 -4.19
CA ALA A 201 5.58 8.53 -5.59
C ALA A 201 4.28 8.78 -6.34
N SER A 202 4.23 9.83 -7.14
CA SER A 202 3.11 10.08 -8.03
C SER A 202 3.63 10.36 -9.43
N ASP A 203 3.06 9.67 -10.42
CA ASP A 203 3.35 9.91 -11.83
C ASP A 203 2.05 9.93 -12.62
N LYS A 204 2.00 10.72 -13.69
CA LYS A 204 0.79 10.90 -14.49
C LYS A 204 0.53 9.66 -15.33
N THR A 205 -0.56 8.95 -15.05
CA THR A 205 -0.98 7.80 -15.88
C THR A 205 -2.33 8.05 -16.52
N ALA A 206 -2.50 7.70 -17.80
CA ALA A 206 -3.80 7.70 -18.45
C ALA A 206 -4.58 6.43 -18.05
N LEU A 207 -5.75 6.58 -17.41
CA LEU A 207 -6.50 5.45 -16.85
C LEU A 207 -7.27 4.63 -17.91
N SER A 208 -7.76 5.23 -18.99
CA SER A 208 -8.10 4.62 -20.29
C SER A 208 -8.71 5.68 -21.23
N GLN A 209 -8.73 5.43 -22.54
CA GLN A 209 -9.38 6.29 -23.55
C GLN A 209 -10.85 5.91 -23.84
N PHE A 210 -11.43 4.92 -23.15
CA PHE A 210 -12.65 4.24 -23.64
C PHE A 210 -13.98 4.66 -22.98
N SER A 211 -14.00 5.45 -21.91
CA SER A 211 -15.25 6.05 -21.41
C SER A 211 -15.02 7.29 -20.56
N GLY A 212 -14.90 8.43 -21.25
CA GLY A 212 -14.73 9.75 -20.64
C GLY A 212 -13.25 10.05 -20.40
N ASN A 213 -12.78 11.21 -20.87
CA ASN A 213 -11.42 11.73 -20.74
C ASN A 213 -11.01 11.96 -19.26
N LYS A 214 -11.07 10.94 -18.41
CA LYS A 214 -10.72 10.98 -16.99
C LYS A 214 -9.24 10.62 -16.86
N THR A 215 -8.44 11.64 -16.66
CA THR A 215 -7.06 11.49 -16.18
C THR A 215 -7.06 11.55 -14.66
N ALA A 216 -6.34 10.63 -14.01
CA ALA A 216 -6.05 10.74 -12.59
C ALA A 216 -4.56 10.49 -12.36
N TRP A 217 -4.03 11.01 -11.26
CA TRP A 217 -2.65 10.78 -10.86
C TRP A 217 -2.62 9.71 -9.78
N PRO A 218 -2.12 8.49 -10.05
CA PRO A 218 -1.89 7.53 -9.00
C PRO A 218 -0.87 8.07 -8.00
N VAL A 219 -1.11 7.78 -6.73
CA VAL A 219 -0.17 7.96 -5.62
C VAL A 219 0.21 6.56 -5.18
N TYR A 220 1.49 6.22 -5.26
CA TYR A 220 2.08 5.01 -4.75
C TYR A 220 2.77 5.30 -3.43
N MET A 221 2.83 4.29 -2.57
CA MET A 221 3.47 4.33 -1.27
C MET A 221 4.35 3.09 -1.08
N THR A 222 5.53 3.29 -0.50
CA THR A 222 6.43 2.23 -0.04
C THR A 222 7.09 2.65 1.28
N LEU A 223 7.90 1.79 1.86
CA LEU A 223 8.58 2.03 3.13
C LEU A 223 10.09 2.00 2.95
N GLY A 224 10.79 2.95 3.55
CA GLY A 224 12.25 3.00 3.64
C GLY A 224 12.85 1.83 4.42
N ASN A 225 12.04 1.12 5.22
CA ASN A 225 12.43 -0.14 5.86
C ASN A 225 12.78 -1.22 4.84
N ILE A 226 12.19 -1.18 3.65
CA ILE A 226 12.38 -2.21 2.63
C ILE A 226 13.58 -1.83 1.77
N SER A 227 14.51 -2.78 1.58
CA SER A 227 15.70 -2.57 0.75
C SER A 227 15.34 -2.02 -0.63
N LYS A 228 16.16 -1.11 -1.15
CA LYS A 228 15.89 -0.45 -2.42
C LYS A 228 15.77 -1.45 -3.57
N ASP A 229 16.52 -2.53 -3.55
CA ASP A 229 16.53 -3.53 -4.62
C ASP A 229 15.20 -4.28 -4.69
N VAL A 230 14.56 -4.53 -3.54
CA VAL A 230 13.22 -5.13 -3.47
C VAL A 230 12.14 -4.11 -3.82
N ARG A 231 12.27 -2.84 -3.37
CA ARG A 231 11.35 -1.76 -3.78
C ARG A 231 11.32 -1.52 -5.28
N ARG A 232 12.44 -1.73 -5.97
CA ARG A 232 12.56 -1.57 -7.43
C ARG A 232 11.97 -2.73 -8.24
N GLN A 233 11.63 -3.84 -7.59
CA GLN A 233 11.00 -4.99 -8.25
C GLN A 233 9.48 -4.82 -8.25
N ALA A 234 8.89 -4.56 -9.41
CA ALA A 234 7.43 -4.40 -9.53
C ALA A 234 6.63 -5.60 -9.01
N SER A 235 7.22 -6.81 -9.03
CA SER A 235 6.60 -8.05 -8.58
C SER A 235 6.77 -8.36 -7.08
N SER A 236 7.56 -7.58 -6.33
CA SER A 236 7.87 -7.88 -4.92
C SER A 236 6.71 -7.59 -3.97
N GLY A 237 5.72 -6.79 -4.40
CA GLY A 237 4.66 -6.32 -3.51
C GLY A 237 5.14 -5.27 -2.49
N ALA A 238 6.33 -4.70 -2.65
CA ALA A 238 6.88 -3.68 -1.76
C ALA A 238 6.29 -2.27 -1.97
N THR A 239 5.42 -2.08 -2.95
CA THR A 239 4.79 -0.80 -3.28
C THR A 239 3.28 -0.97 -3.39
N ILE A 240 2.53 -0.07 -2.76
CA ILE A 240 1.06 -0.08 -2.70
C ILE A 240 0.52 1.19 -3.36
N LEU A 241 -0.50 1.06 -4.20
CA LEU A 241 -1.23 2.21 -4.77
C LEU A 241 -2.12 2.87 -3.70
N LEU A 242 -1.70 3.98 -3.12
CA LEU A 242 -2.43 4.68 -2.06
C LEU A 242 -3.70 5.38 -2.55
N GLY A 243 -3.72 5.92 -3.77
CA GLY A 243 -4.90 6.64 -4.26
C GLY A 243 -4.81 7.11 -5.70
N TYR A 244 -5.90 7.69 -6.20
CA TYR A 244 -6.00 8.38 -7.48
C TYR A 244 -6.42 9.83 -7.24
N LEU A 245 -5.51 10.77 -7.48
CA LEU A 245 -5.80 12.19 -7.38
C LEU A 245 -6.59 12.65 -8.60
N PRO A 246 -7.68 13.40 -8.41
CA PRO A 246 -8.45 13.93 -9.51
C PRO A 246 -7.69 15.01 -10.27
N VAL A 247 -7.99 15.17 -11.55
CA VAL A 247 -7.50 16.27 -12.38
C VAL A 247 -8.67 17.19 -12.68
N ALA A 248 -8.66 18.39 -12.11
CA ALA A 248 -9.57 19.45 -12.50
C ALA A 248 -9.24 19.94 -13.91
N LYS A 249 -10.25 20.40 -14.65
CA LYS A 249 -10.04 21.11 -15.93
C LYS A 249 -9.41 22.49 -15.74
N LEU A 250 -9.46 23.00 -14.53
CA LEU A 250 -8.88 24.28 -14.11
C LEU A 250 -7.36 24.12 -13.99
N GLY A 251 -6.62 24.73 -14.92
CA GLY A 251 -5.16 24.71 -14.95
C GLY A 251 -4.49 25.68 -13.97
N GLY A 252 -3.17 25.56 -13.80
CA GLY A 252 -2.35 26.50 -13.05
C GLY A 252 -2.36 26.28 -11.52
N LEU A 253 -2.40 27.38 -10.75
CA LEU A 253 -2.25 27.36 -9.28
C LEU A 253 -3.33 26.53 -8.56
N GLU A 254 -4.55 26.48 -9.10
CA GLU A 254 -5.65 25.73 -8.48
C GLU A 254 -5.43 24.21 -8.58
N SER A 255 -4.74 23.73 -9.63
CA SER A 255 -4.36 22.31 -9.73
C SER A 255 -3.39 21.91 -8.62
N TYR A 256 -2.44 22.77 -8.26
CA TYR A 256 -1.52 22.52 -7.14
C TYR A 256 -2.25 22.56 -5.79
N ARG A 257 -3.18 23.50 -5.59
CA ARG A 257 -4.01 23.56 -4.38
C ARG A 257 -4.86 22.32 -4.22
N LEU A 258 -5.49 21.85 -5.31
CA LEU A 258 -6.25 20.61 -5.32
C LEU A 258 -5.36 19.41 -4.96
N PHE A 259 -4.16 19.33 -5.55
CA PHE A 259 -3.19 18.30 -5.22
C PHE A 259 -2.87 18.29 -3.71
N HIS A 260 -2.47 19.43 -3.15
CA HIS A 260 -2.15 19.52 -1.71
C HIS A 260 -3.36 19.24 -0.82
N HIS A 261 -4.55 19.71 -1.20
CA HIS A 261 -5.79 19.41 -0.48
C HIS A 261 -6.08 17.90 -0.46
N CYS A 262 -5.94 17.22 -1.60
CA CYS A 262 -6.13 15.78 -1.69
C CYS A 262 -5.06 15.00 -0.91
N MET A 263 -3.79 15.40 -1.01
CA MET A 263 -2.71 14.78 -0.25
C MET A 263 -2.90 14.95 1.26
N ASN A 264 -3.35 16.12 1.72
CA ASN A 264 -3.68 16.34 3.13
C ASN A 264 -4.78 15.39 3.60
N ILE A 265 -5.82 15.17 2.80
CA ILE A 265 -6.89 14.19 3.11
C ILE A 265 -6.33 12.77 3.20
N ILE A 266 -5.52 12.37 2.22
CA ILE A 266 -4.96 11.01 2.16
C ILE A 266 -4.05 10.75 3.36
N LEU A 267 -3.19 11.72 3.71
CA LEU A 267 -2.13 11.58 4.71
C LEU A 267 -2.57 11.96 6.12
N GLU A 268 -3.78 12.49 6.33
CA GLU A 268 -4.31 12.84 7.64
C GLU A 268 -4.14 11.72 8.69
N PRO A 269 -4.42 10.42 8.38
CA PRO A 269 -4.20 9.34 9.34
C PRO A 269 -2.74 9.15 9.77
N LEU A 270 -1.77 9.56 8.93
CA LEU A 270 -0.34 9.46 9.26
C LEU A 270 0.08 10.47 10.33
N ILE A 271 -0.65 11.58 10.52
CA ILE A 271 -0.29 12.59 11.53
C ILE A 271 -0.38 11.96 12.92
N ASN A 272 -1.52 11.32 13.23
CA ASN A 272 -1.71 10.63 14.50
C ASN A 272 -0.78 9.42 14.62
N ALA A 273 -0.68 8.60 13.57
CA ALA A 273 0.20 7.43 13.59
C ALA A 273 1.69 7.80 13.76
N GLY A 274 2.15 8.91 13.17
CA GLY A 274 3.50 9.41 13.32
C GLY A 274 3.77 10.09 14.67
N THR A 275 2.73 10.50 15.39
CA THR A 275 2.84 11.13 16.72
C THR A 275 2.75 10.08 17.84
N ASP A 276 1.76 9.21 17.78
CA ASP A 276 1.47 8.22 18.82
C ASP A 276 2.18 6.88 18.57
N GLY A 277 2.61 6.65 17.33
CA GLY A 277 3.09 5.36 16.86
C GLY A 277 1.98 4.33 16.70
N ILE A 278 2.32 3.21 16.07
CA ILE A 278 1.47 2.04 15.88
C ILE A 278 2.21 0.79 16.33
N SER A 279 1.55 -0.07 17.09
CA SER A 279 2.12 -1.36 17.48
C SER A 279 1.75 -2.43 16.46
N LEU A 280 2.73 -3.13 15.93
CA LEU A 280 2.53 -4.18 14.93
C LEU A 280 3.52 -5.32 15.14
N THR A 281 3.06 -6.55 14.92
CA THR A 281 3.96 -7.70 14.74
C THR A 281 4.55 -7.67 13.34
N CYS A 282 5.87 -7.49 13.25
CA CYS A 282 6.62 -7.55 12.00
C CYS A 282 6.80 -9.00 11.52
N PRO A 283 7.30 -9.23 10.28
CA PRO A 283 7.36 -10.56 9.67
C PRO A 283 8.33 -11.52 10.36
N ASP A 284 9.19 -11.00 11.24
CA ASP A 284 10.08 -11.76 12.11
C ASP A 284 9.41 -12.22 13.42
N GLY A 285 8.12 -11.91 13.62
CA GLY A 285 7.36 -12.26 14.82
C GLY A 285 7.63 -11.36 16.02
N ILE A 286 8.36 -10.25 15.83
CA ILE A 286 8.65 -9.29 16.89
C ILE A 286 7.62 -8.16 16.83
N ILE A 287 7.04 -7.83 17.99
CA ILE A 287 6.12 -6.70 18.14
C ILE A 287 6.98 -5.44 18.28
N ARG A 288 6.76 -4.47 17.39
CA ARG A 288 7.47 -3.19 17.39
C ARG A 288 6.48 -2.03 17.50
N HIS A 289 6.88 -1.00 18.23
CA HIS A 289 6.19 0.28 18.26
C HIS A 289 6.80 1.16 17.16
N LEU A 290 6.06 1.28 16.06
CA LEU A 290 6.50 1.90 14.82
C LEU A 290 5.97 3.32 14.70
N PHE A 291 6.78 4.22 14.18
CA PHE A 291 6.41 5.61 13.93
C PHE A 291 6.51 5.89 12.44
N PRO A 292 5.38 5.85 11.71
CA PRO A 292 5.34 6.23 10.30
C PRO A 292 5.63 7.71 10.11
N ILE A 293 6.69 8.01 9.38
CA ILE A 293 7.12 9.39 9.14
C ILE A 293 7.31 9.59 7.65
N LEU A 294 6.64 10.59 7.08
CA LEU A 294 6.83 10.96 5.68
C LEU A 294 8.27 11.41 5.44
N ALA A 295 8.97 10.70 4.56
CA ALA A 295 10.42 10.85 4.35
C ALA A 295 10.79 11.28 2.92
N ALA A 296 9.98 10.92 1.91
CA ALA A 296 10.19 11.28 0.52
C ALA A 296 8.88 11.31 -0.27
#